data_AF-A0A2M7K3R0-F1
#
_entry.id   AF-A0A2M7K3R0-F1
#
_cell.length_a   1.000
_cell.length_b   1.000
_cell.length_c   1.000
_cell.angle_alpha   90.00
_cell.angle_beta   90.00
_cell.angle_gamma   90.00
#
_symmetry.space_group_name_H-M   'P 1'
#
loop_
_entity.id
_entity.type
_entity.pdbx_description
1 polymer ?
#
loop_
_entity_poly.entity_id
_entity_poly.type
_entity_poly.pdbx_seq_one_letter_code
_entity_poly.pdbx_strand_id
1 'polypeptide(L)'
;MIGYSNLWDSVPSYLNALLQVKPGKMSAYEIVPENAALYLPMCFNDFNDFFEKLKEYYKSADTTKYEDYNHNIEKLEKFLKVNLKDDFFSWIGSEIAFVKLQPEANAREEDVVVIIKANDISKAKSGLAHLLRQIKRRTPVKFQETEYQGYPINYLSVKGFFKMFLGKMFGKLEKPYFTYIGDYVVFSNSDSQLIDVIDDFTNEKTLSKNEAFMNFKKDFDDEANVTAFIQTPKIYKHMYFYGNDSLKTSLKNNKALILSFVRIGFQLVSDGNIFKTLLITDHDTNALMDETLEKIENSAEELYYKDYDSLDFKVDLTGVPTSDNSPVTLYYNDKQIMSEGNVIDGKPHGIWKNYYLSGNLHSIIKYEEGFVSGHCIFYYDNPDQNIKAEMNFVEDIMEGDYKEFYENGKPKTLIIVKNYLPNGYAEFYYDSGTIKVNGQYYNGLKDGKWKFFSETGQEIAKKKFKEGIEKE
;
A
#
# COMPACT_ATOMS: atom_id res chain seq x y z
N MET A 1 -10.23 -30.67 -13.77
CA MET A 1 -11.58 -30.38 -14.29
C MET A 1 -11.41 -29.76 -15.67
N ILE A 2 -12.00 -30.31 -16.74
CA ILE A 2 -11.96 -29.68 -18.08
C ILE A 2 -13.16 -28.73 -18.13
N GLY A 3 -12.89 -27.43 -18.00
CA GLY A 3 -13.91 -26.39 -18.01
C GLY A 3 -13.60 -25.38 -19.11
N TYR A 4 -14.59 -25.07 -19.94
CA TYR A 4 -14.52 -23.96 -20.88
C TYR A 4 -14.95 -22.69 -20.13
N SER A 5 -14.04 -21.74 -19.95
CA SER A 5 -14.35 -20.42 -19.41
C SER A 5 -14.80 -19.49 -20.54
N ASN A 6 -15.91 -18.78 -20.33
CA ASN A 6 -16.33 -17.69 -21.21
C ASN A 6 -15.31 -16.54 -21.09
N LEU A 7 -14.44 -16.40 -22.07
CA LEU A 7 -13.32 -15.46 -22.04
C LEU A 7 -13.72 -14.11 -22.65
N TRP A 8 -13.31 -13.02 -21.99
CA TRP A 8 -13.42 -11.66 -22.52
C TRP A 8 -12.47 -11.51 -23.70
N ASP A 9 -12.95 -10.89 -24.78
CA ASP A 9 -12.34 -10.68 -26.12
C ASP A 9 -10.80 -10.48 -26.21
N SER A 10 -10.10 -10.02 -25.16
CA SER A 10 -8.63 -9.95 -25.15
C SER A 10 -7.91 -11.18 -24.56
N VAL A 11 -8.46 -11.86 -23.54
CA VAL A 11 -7.79 -12.99 -22.86
C VAL A 11 -7.50 -14.18 -23.81
N PRO A 12 -8.39 -14.55 -24.76
CA PRO A 12 -8.08 -15.59 -25.75
C PRO A 12 -6.84 -15.25 -26.58
N SER A 13 -6.63 -13.97 -26.93
CA SER A 13 -5.47 -13.58 -27.73
C SER A 13 -4.15 -13.76 -26.98
N TYR A 14 -4.10 -13.41 -25.70
CA TYR A 14 -2.92 -13.62 -24.85
C TYR A 14 -2.59 -15.09 -24.72
N LEU A 15 -3.57 -15.91 -24.35
CA LEU A 15 -3.34 -17.34 -24.14
C LEU A 15 -2.93 -18.04 -25.44
N ASN A 16 -3.52 -17.68 -26.59
CA ASN A 16 -3.09 -18.24 -27.88
C ASN A 16 -1.67 -17.84 -28.29
N ALA A 17 -1.26 -16.60 -28.00
CA ALA A 17 0.11 -16.16 -28.26
C ALA A 17 1.10 -16.81 -27.30
N LEU A 18 0.78 -16.84 -26.00
CA LEU A 18 1.59 -17.46 -24.96
C LEU A 18 1.75 -18.97 -25.16
N LEU A 19 0.75 -19.64 -25.74
CA LEU A 19 0.81 -21.06 -26.07
C LEU A 19 1.88 -21.38 -27.12
N GLN A 20 2.22 -20.40 -27.96
CA GLN A 20 3.16 -20.57 -29.07
C GLN A 20 4.58 -20.12 -28.74
N VAL A 21 4.83 -19.64 -27.52
CA VAL A 21 6.15 -19.16 -27.10
C VAL A 21 6.62 -19.88 -25.85
N LYS A 22 7.94 -20.05 -25.76
CA LYS A 22 8.56 -20.72 -24.62
C LYS A 22 8.24 -19.99 -23.31
N PRO A 23 7.98 -20.73 -22.21
CA PRO A 23 7.79 -20.14 -20.90
C PRO A 23 9.01 -19.31 -20.50
N GLY A 24 8.79 -18.29 -19.68
CA GLY A 24 9.83 -17.42 -19.14
C GLY A 24 9.93 -17.54 -17.63
N LYS A 25 11.04 -17.07 -17.07
CA LYS A 25 11.22 -17.03 -15.63
C LYS A 25 10.38 -15.94 -14.98
N MET A 26 9.68 -16.31 -13.92
CA MET A 26 8.97 -15.39 -13.02
C MET A 26 9.92 -14.85 -11.94
N SER A 27 9.88 -13.56 -11.68
CA SER A 27 10.82 -12.89 -10.76
C SER A 27 10.23 -11.67 -10.04
N ALA A 28 9.17 -11.04 -10.56
CA ALA A 28 8.66 -9.78 -10.02
C ALA A 28 8.19 -9.89 -8.57
N TYR A 29 7.88 -11.10 -8.06
CA TYR A 29 7.61 -11.34 -6.64
C TYR A 29 8.71 -10.83 -5.69
N GLU A 30 9.92 -10.58 -6.18
CA GLU A 30 11.00 -9.89 -5.45
C GLU A 30 10.63 -8.48 -5.01
N ILE A 31 9.81 -7.78 -5.80
CA ILE A 31 9.41 -6.38 -5.56
C ILE A 31 7.90 -6.19 -5.40
N VAL A 32 7.10 -7.23 -5.63
CA VAL A 32 5.65 -7.18 -5.40
C VAL A 32 5.40 -7.06 -3.89
N PRO A 33 4.62 -6.07 -3.44
CA PRO A 33 4.22 -5.94 -2.04
C PRO A 33 3.59 -7.20 -1.46
N GLU A 34 3.87 -7.49 -0.18
CA GLU A 34 3.28 -8.66 0.49
C GLU A 34 1.76 -8.56 0.65
N ASN A 35 1.23 -7.33 0.70
CA ASN A 35 -0.20 -7.01 0.73
C ASN A 35 -0.91 -7.20 -0.63
N ALA A 36 -0.20 -7.67 -1.67
CA ALA A 36 -0.80 -7.97 -2.96
C ALA A 36 -1.93 -9.02 -2.81
N ALA A 37 -3.14 -8.61 -3.21
CA ALA A 37 -4.31 -9.47 -3.25
C ALA A 37 -4.31 -10.41 -4.48
N LEU A 38 -3.71 -9.96 -5.57
CA LEU A 38 -3.48 -10.74 -6.79
C LEU A 38 -2.09 -10.38 -7.35
N TYR A 39 -1.31 -11.41 -7.66
CA TYR A 39 -0.10 -11.34 -8.47
C TYR A 39 -0.27 -12.26 -9.69
N LEU A 40 -0.35 -11.67 -10.88
CA LEU A 40 -0.61 -12.34 -12.16
C LEU A 40 0.52 -12.05 -13.16
N PRO A 41 1.66 -12.74 -13.06
CA PRO A 41 2.74 -12.67 -14.04
C PRO A 41 2.40 -13.41 -15.34
N MET A 42 2.56 -12.70 -16.45
CA MET A 42 2.69 -13.28 -17.79
C MET A 42 4.18 -13.33 -18.13
N CYS A 43 4.68 -14.53 -18.34
CA CYS A 43 6.09 -14.78 -18.59
C CYS A 43 6.30 -15.38 -19.98
N PHE A 44 7.44 -15.06 -20.57
CA PHE A 44 7.85 -15.49 -21.90
C PHE A 44 9.37 -15.43 -21.99
N ASN A 45 9.98 -16.32 -22.76
CA ASN A 45 11.43 -16.31 -22.92
C ASN A 45 11.93 -15.06 -23.70
N ASP A 46 11.14 -14.59 -24.67
CA ASP A 46 11.45 -13.40 -25.48
C ASP A 46 10.17 -12.59 -25.73
N PHE A 47 10.19 -11.29 -25.38
CA PHE A 47 9.04 -10.41 -25.57
C PHE A 47 8.67 -10.23 -27.03
N ASN A 48 9.65 -10.11 -27.93
CA ASN A 48 9.39 -9.88 -29.34
C ASN A 48 8.71 -11.09 -29.97
N ASP A 49 9.13 -12.31 -29.63
CA ASP A 49 8.46 -13.53 -30.09
C ASP A 49 6.99 -13.56 -29.63
N PHE A 50 6.75 -13.33 -28.34
CA PHE A 50 5.39 -13.22 -27.79
C PHE A 50 4.55 -12.16 -28.52
N PHE A 51 5.12 -10.97 -28.73
CA PHE A 51 4.44 -9.85 -29.36
C PHE A 51 4.15 -10.11 -30.84
N GLU A 52 5.05 -10.74 -31.58
CA GLU A 52 4.80 -11.19 -32.96
C GLU A 52 3.66 -12.22 -33.01
N LYS A 53 3.64 -13.21 -32.10
CA LYS A 53 2.53 -14.18 -32.00
C LYS A 53 1.19 -13.54 -31.67
N LEU A 54 1.19 -12.53 -30.80
CA LEU A 54 -0.01 -11.76 -30.48
C LEU A 54 -0.52 -11.00 -31.72
N LYS A 55 0.37 -10.37 -32.49
CA LYS A 55 0.04 -9.68 -33.74
C LYS A 55 -0.48 -10.65 -34.81
N GLU A 56 0.16 -11.81 -34.99
CA GLU A 56 -0.30 -12.87 -35.90
C GLU A 56 -1.73 -13.30 -35.56
N TYR A 57 -2.03 -13.48 -34.28
CA TYR A 57 -3.38 -13.82 -33.83
C TYR A 57 -4.39 -12.73 -34.20
N TYR A 58 -4.10 -11.45 -33.91
CA TYR A 58 -4.99 -10.34 -34.28
C TYR A 58 -5.27 -10.28 -35.78
N LYS A 59 -4.23 -10.49 -36.61
CA LYS A 59 -4.39 -10.56 -38.06
C LYS A 59 -5.32 -11.69 -38.50
N SER A 60 -5.21 -12.86 -37.85
CA SER A 60 -6.03 -14.04 -38.20
C SER A 60 -7.48 -13.92 -37.74
N ALA A 61 -7.73 -13.23 -36.62
CA ALA A 61 -9.05 -13.10 -36.03
C ALA A 61 -9.89 -11.98 -36.68
N ASP A 62 -9.28 -10.86 -37.04
CA ASP A 62 -9.95 -9.70 -37.65
C ASP A 62 -8.95 -8.79 -38.39
N THR A 63 -8.83 -8.98 -39.70
CA THR A 63 -7.86 -8.28 -40.56
C THR A 63 -8.02 -6.75 -40.50
N THR A 64 -9.25 -6.25 -40.39
CA THR A 64 -9.56 -4.82 -40.31
C THR A 64 -9.02 -4.22 -39.01
N LYS A 65 -9.23 -4.90 -37.87
CA LYS A 65 -8.68 -4.45 -36.57
C LYS A 65 -7.14 -4.47 -36.54
N TYR A 66 -6.52 -5.41 -37.25
CA TYR A 66 -5.06 -5.48 -37.38
C TYR A 66 -4.47 -4.33 -38.21
N GLU A 67 -5.13 -3.94 -39.30
CA GLU A 67 -4.73 -2.78 -40.09
C GLU A 67 -4.91 -1.48 -39.29
N ASP A 68 -6.02 -1.32 -38.58
CA ASP A 68 -6.26 -0.20 -37.67
C ASP A 68 -5.19 -0.13 -36.55
N TYR A 69 -4.79 -1.28 -36.01
CA TYR A 69 -3.73 -1.38 -35.00
C TYR A 69 -2.39 -0.84 -35.52
N ASN A 70 -1.92 -1.34 -36.67
CA ASN A 70 -0.65 -0.89 -37.26
C ASN A 70 -0.71 0.60 -37.62
N HIS A 71 -1.83 1.05 -38.17
CA HIS A 71 -2.05 2.46 -38.49
C HIS A 71 -1.96 3.36 -37.25
N ASN A 72 -2.54 2.93 -36.12
CA ASN A 72 -2.50 3.71 -34.87
C ASN A 72 -1.08 3.79 -34.28
N ILE A 73 -0.30 2.70 -34.34
CA ILE A 73 1.11 2.69 -33.92
C ILE A 73 1.94 3.63 -34.79
N GLU A 74 1.87 3.48 -36.11
CA GLU A 74 2.62 4.33 -37.05
C GLU A 74 2.27 5.81 -36.88
N LYS A 75 0.98 6.10 -36.65
CA LYS A 75 0.51 7.45 -36.37
C LYS A 75 1.09 8.01 -35.07
N LEU A 76 1.16 7.21 -34.00
CA LEU A 76 1.78 7.62 -32.73
C LEU A 76 3.28 7.85 -32.91
N GLU A 77 4.00 6.92 -33.52
CA GLU A 77 5.44 7.03 -33.77
C GLU A 77 5.78 8.27 -34.59
N LYS A 78 5.02 8.52 -35.66
CA LYS A 78 5.16 9.71 -36.50
C LYS A 78 4.83 10.99 -35.75
N PHE A 79 3.75 10.98 -34.96
CA PHE A 79 3.33 12.14 -34.17
C PHE A 79 4.40 12.51 -33.14
N LEU A 80 4.86 11.53 -32.36
CA LEU A 80 5.85 11.70 -31.29
C LEU A 80 7.30 11.78 -31.80
N LYS A 81 7.59 11.33 -33.03
CA LYS A 81 8.95 11.10 -33.54
C LYS A 81 9.76 10.17 -32.63
N VAL A 82 9.16 9.02 -32.32
CA VAL A 82 9.73 7.94 -31.52
C VAL A 82 9.74 6.65 -32.33
N ASN A 83 10.53 5.67 -31.90
CA ASN A 83 10.46 4.31 -32.40
C ASN A 83 10.15 3.42 -31.20
N LEU A 84 8.94 2.88 -31.10
CA LEU A 84 8.52 2.10 -29.93
C LEU A 84 9.29 0.80 -29.80
N LYS A 85 9.78 0.23 -30.90
CA LYS A 85 10.64 -0.95 -30.85
C LYS A 85 11.93 -0.63 -30.09
N ASP A 86 12.54 0.51 -30.38
CA ASP A 86 13.80 0.92 -29.74
C ASP A 86 13.57 1.53 -28.35
N ASP A 87 12.58 2.41 -28.22
CA ASP A 87 12.32 3.21 -27.02
C ASP A 87 11.54 2.45 -25.92
N PHE A 88 10.78 1.42 -26.27
CA PHE A 88 9.90 0.71 -25.33
C PHE A 88 10.06 -0.82 -25.37
N PHE A 89 9.94 -1.48 -26.52
CA PHE A 89 9.93 -2.95 -26.59
C PHE A 89 11.31 -3.58 -26.38
N SER A 90 12.40 -2.90 -26.77
CA SER A 90 13.75 -3.44 -26.76
C SER A 90 14.27 -3.87 -25.38
N TRP A 91 13.76 -3.25 -24.32
CA TRP A 91 14.20 -3.49 -22.95
C TRP A 91 13.28 -4.43 -22.17
N ILE A 92 12.10 -4.76 -22.69
CA ILE A 92 11.18 -5.69 -22.02
C ILE A 92 11.85 -7.06 -21.94
N GLY A 93 12.00 -7.54 -20.71
CA GLY A 93 12.63 -8.81 -20.38
C GLY A 93 11.65 -9.98 -20.50
N SER A 94 11.65 -10.86 -19.50
CA SER A 94 10.88 -12.13 -19.54
C SER A 94 9.52 -12.08 -18.87
N GLU A 95 9.11 -10.94 -18.30
CA GLU A 95 7.95 -10.87 -17.41
C GLU A 95 7.22 -9.53 -17.49
N ILE A 96 5.88 -9.61 -17.63
CA ILE A 96 4.94 -8.52 -17.39
C ILE A 96 3.92 -9.01 -16.36
N ALA A 97 3.91 -8.43 -15.17
CA ALA A 97 3.04 -8.82 -14.08
C ALA A 97 1.96 -7.79 -13.80
N PHE A 98 0.73 -8.27 -13.67
CA PHE A 98 -0.38 -7.50 -13.12
C PHE A 98 -0.50 -7.74 -11.63
N VAL A 99 -0.59 -6.65 -10.88
CA VAL A 99 -0.71 -6.68 -9.43
C VAL A 99 -1.92 -5.87 -9.01
N LYS A 100 -2.74 -6.45 -8.14
CA LYS A 100 -3.77 -5.73 -7.38
C LYS A 100 -3.36 -5.76 -5.91
N LEU A 101 -3.11 -4.59 -5.35
CA LEU A 101 -2.88 -4.44 -3.91
C LEU A 101 -4.20 -4.59 -3.16
N GLN A 102 -4.12 -4.94 -1.88
CA GLN A 102 -5.28 -4.90 -1.01
C GLN A 102 -5.85 -3.48 -0.97
N PRO A 103 -7.18 -3.29 -1.06
CA PRO A 103 -7.74 -1.95 -1.08
C PRO A 103 -7.67 -1.34 0.33
N GLU A 104 -7.05 -0.18 0.42
CA GLU A 104 -7.05 0.71 1.59
C GLU A 104 -8.17 1.76 1.48
N ALA A 105 -8.32 2.62 2.49
CA ALA A 105 -9.42 3.59 2.57
C ALA A 105 -9.53 4.51 1.33
N ASN A 106 -8.41 4.78 0.65
CA ASN A 106 -8.34 5.65 -0.52
C ASN A 106 -8.24 4.88 -1.86
N ALA A 107 -8.26 3.54 -1.85
CA ALA A 107 -8.09 2.74 -3.04
C ALA A 107 -9.31 2.82 -3.99
N ARG A 108 -9.04 2.98 -5.28
CA ARG A 108 -10.05 2.98 -6.35
C ARG A 108 -10.14 1.59 -6.99
N GLU A 109 -11.33 1.23 -7.46
CA GLU A 109 -11.53 -0.05 -8.19
C GLU A 109 -10.57 -0.21 -9.37
N GLU A 110 -10.31 0.91 -10.04
CA GLU A 110 -9.51 0.95 -11.26
C GLU A 110 -8.02 0.91 -11.00
N ASP A 111 -7.56 1.04 -9.76
CA ASP A 111 -6.13 1.11 -9.42
C ASP A 111 -5.42 -0.19 -9.79
N VAL A 112 -4.45 -0.10 -10.69
CA VAL A 112 -3.70 -1.25 -11.20
C VAL A 112 -2.22 -0.94 -11.10
N VAL A 113 -1.44 -1.93 -10.66
CA VAL A 113 0.01 -1.92 -10.74
C VAL A 113 0.44 -2.91 -11.83
N VAL A 114 1.32 -2.48 -12.73
CA VAL A 114 1.95 -3.33 -13.75
C VAL A 114 3.46 -3.27 -13.56
N ILE A 115 4.07 -4.42 -13.36
CA ILE A 115 5.51 -4.55 -13.16
C ILE A 115 6.10 -5.22 -14.40
N ILE A 116 7.08 -4.58 -15.03
CA ILE A 116 7.78 -5.12 -16.20
C ILE A 116 9.24 -5.35 -15.84
N LYS A 117 9.72 -6.59 -15.94
CA LYS A 117 11.15 -6.89 -15.81
C LYS A 117 11.88 -6.32 -17.01
N ALA A 118 12.93 -5.53 -16.79
CA ALA A 118 13.84 -5.10 -17.84
C ALA A 118 14.93 -6.16 -18.05
N ASN A 119 15.30 -6.44 -19.30
CA ASN A 119 16.51 -7.19 -19.62
C ASN A 119 17.78 -6.35 -19.38
N ASP A 120 17.65 -5.04 -19.44
CA ASP A 120 18.67 -4.02 -19.21
C ASP A 120 17.98 -2.76 -18.72
N ILE A 121 18.11 -2.48 -17.43
CA ILE A 121 17.47 -1.32 -16.80
C ILE A 121 18.02 0.01 -17.33
N SER A 122 19.26 0.05 -17.82
CA SER A 122 19.84 1.26 -18.40
C SER A 122 19.19 1.57 -19.75
N LYS A 123 18.94 0.55 -20.57
CA LYS A 123 18.16 0.70 -21.80
C LYS A 123 16.73 1.17 -21.50
N ALA A 124 16.06 0.56 -20.51
CA ALA A 124 14.72 0.98 -20.09
C ALA A 124 14.68 2.45 -19.68
N LYS A 125 15.62 2.90 -18.85
CA LYS A 125 15.76 4.31 -18.46
C LYS A 125 15.99 5.22 -19.66
N SER A 126 16.90 4.86 -20.55
CA SER A 126 17.22 5.69 -21.72
C SER A 126 16.06 5.82 -22.73
N GLY A 127 15.37 4.70 -23.02
CA GLY A 127 14.23 4.67 -23.94
C GLY A 127 13.02 5.42 -23.39
N LEU A 128 12.68 5.20 -22.11
CA LEU A 128 11.59 5.94 -21.45
C LEU A 128 11.91 7.43 -21.31
N ALA A 129 13.16 7.81 -21.03
CA ALA A 129 13.56 9.21 -20.99
C ALA A 129 13.45 9.87 -22.38
N HIS A 130 13.81 9.17 -23.46
CA HIS A 130 13.61 9.66 -24.82
C HIS A 130 12.13 9.84 -25.13
N LEU A 131 11.30 8.83 -24.83
CA LEU A 131 9.85 8.86 -25.02
C LEU A 131 9.19 10.03 -24.27
N LEU A 132 9.49 10.20 -22.98
CA LEU A 132 8.98 11.30 -22.15
C LEU A 132 9.39 12.68 -22.72
N ARG A 133 10.64 12.83 -23.17
CA ARG A 133 11.12 14.07 -23.79
C ARG A 133 10.33 14.41 -25.06
N GLN A 134 10.04 13.42 -25.90
CA GLN A 134 9.25 13.62 -27.11
C GLN A 134 7.79 13.97 -26.78
N ILE A 135 7.20 13.32 -25.77
CA ILE A 135 5.84 13.62 -25.29
C ILE A 135 5.76 15.06 -24.80
N LYS A 136 6.67 15.49 -23.91
CA LYS A 136 6.71 16.87 -23.36
C LYS A 136 6.85 17.92 -24.46
N ARG A 137 7.61 17.65 -25.52
CA ARG A 137 7.80 18.58 -26.65
C ARG A 137 6.55 18.74 -27.53
N ARG A 138 5.64 17.77 -27.52
CA ARG A 138 4.58 17.62 -28.53
C ARG A 138 3.18 17.63 -27.95
N THR A 139 3.07 17.57 -26.62
CA THR A 139 1.81 17.62 -25.90
C THR A 139 1.90 18.65 -24.77
N PRO A 140 0.80 19.34 -24.42
CA PRO A 140 0.79 20.38 -23.39
C PRO A 140 0.79 19.80 -21.97
N VAL A 141 1.72 18.88 -21.67
CA VAL A 141 1.81 18.19 -20.38
C VAL A 141 2.49 19.11 -19.35
N LYS A 142 1.78 19.40 -18.25
CA LYS A 142 2.23 20.28 -17.16
C LYS A 142 2.76 19.56 -15.93
N PHE A 143 2.95 18.24 -16.01
CA PHE A 143 3.31 17.44 -14.84
C PHE A 143 4.76 17.69 -14.42
N GLN A 144 4.97 17.97 -13.13
CA GLN A 144 6.31 18.04 -12.52
C GLN A 144 6.73 16.63 -12.13
N GLU A 145 7.91 16.20 -12.57
CA GLU A 145 8.52 14.97 -12.05
C GLU A 145 8.72 15.13 -10.54
N THR A 146 8.24 14.17 -9.77
CA THR A 146 8.40 14.12 -8.32
C THR A 146 9.40 13.02 -7.97
N GLU A 147 9.96 13.09 -6.77
CA GLU A 147 10.84 12.07 -6.21
C GLU A 147 10.31 11.67 -4.84
N TYR A 148 10.33 10.38 -4.54
CA TYR A 148 9.91 9.82 -3.25
C TYR A 148 10.96 8.82 -2.77
N GLN A 149 11.57 9.07 -1.60
CA GLN A 149 12.64 8.23 -1.03
C GLN A 149 13.78 7.87 -2.01
N GLY A 150 14.16 8.78 -2.92
CA GLY A 150 15.19 8.53 -3.94
C GLY A 150 14.68 7.84 -5.21
N TYR A 151 13.38 7.54 -5.30
CA TYR A 151 12.74 6.95 -6.47
C TYR A 151 12.02 8.03 -7.30
N PRO A 152 12.37 8.22 -8.58
CA PRO A 152 11.67 9.16 -9.43
C PRO A 152 10.28 8.64 -9.79
N ILE A 153 9.27 9.48 -9.66
CA ILE A 153 7.90 9.22 -10.08
C ILE A 153 7.64 10.03 -11.35
N ASN A 154 7.62 9.31 -12.46
CA ASN A 154 7.45 9.85 -13.81
C ASN A 154 6.00 9.71 -14.25
N TYR A 155 5.55 10.55 -15.20
CA TYR A 155 4.18 10.50 -15.73
C TYR A 155 4.14 10.32 -17.23
N LEU A 156 3.62 9.18 -17.69
CA LEU A 156 3.46 8.85 -19.10
C LEU A 156 2.10 9.32 -19.62
N SER A 157 2.00 10.60 -20.00
CA SER A 157 0.74 11.22 -20.42
C SER A 157 0.26 10.84 -21.85
N VAL A 158 0.30 9.56 -22.22
CA VAL A 158 -0.21 9.06 -23.50
C VAL A 158 -1.45 8.20 -23.24
N LYS A 159 -2.62 8.73 -23.61
CA LYS A 159 -3.89 8.01 -23.48
C LYS A 159 -3.85 6.75 -24.33
N GLY A 160 -4.26 5.62 -23.77
CA GLY A 160 -4.34 4.34 -24.46
C GLY A 160 -2.99 3.74 -24.83
N PHE A 161 -1.87 4.21 -24.27
CA PHE A 161 -0.52 3.72 -24.61
C PHE A 161 -0.47 2.19 -24.50
N PHE A 162 -0.61 1.64 -23.30
CA PHE A 162 -0.57 0.19 -23.09
C PHE A 162 -1.68 -0.54 -23.83
N LYS A 163 -2.90 0.01 -23.81
CA LYS A 163 -4.05 -0.57 -24.51
C LYS A 163 -3.82 -0.72 -26.02
N MET A 164 -3.02 0.18 -26.62
CA MET A 164 -2.76 0.17 -28.05
C MET A 164 -1.99 -1.07 -28.49
N PHE A 165 -0.99 -1.52 -27.72
CA PHE A 165 -0.17 -2.68 -28.08
C PHE A 165 -0.51 -3.95 -27.30
N LEU A 166 -0.98 -3.79 -26.07
CA LEU A 166 -1.35 -4.86 -25.15
C LEU A 166 -2.86 -4.87 -24.87
N GLY A 167 -3.69 -4.42 -25.80
CA GLY A 167 -5.12 -4.72 -25.80
C GLY A 167 -5.93 -4.30 -24.56
N LYS A 168 -7.15 -4.83 -24.44
CA LYS A 168 -8.13 -4.40 -23.42
C LYS A 168 -7.73 -4.74 -21.98
N MET A 169 -6.86 -5.74 -21.77
CA MET A 169 -6.41 -6.15 -20.43
C MET A 169 -5.69 -5.00 -19.70
N PHE A 170 -4.96 -4.16 -20.43
CA PHE A 170 -4.28 -2.98 -19.90
C PHE A 170 -5.11 -1.70 -20.02
N GLY A 171 -6.39 -1.80 -20.35
CA GLY A 171 -7.26 -0.65 -20.62
C GLY A 171 -7.54 0.25 -19.42
N LYS A 172 -7.27 -0.21 -18.20
CA LYS A 172 -7.34 0.60 -16.97
C LYS A 172 -6.03 1.35 -16.66
N LEU A 173 -4.90 0.95 -17.27
CA LEU A 173 -3.59 1.60 -17.11
C LEU A 173 -3.47 2.82 -18.05
N GLU A 174 -4.35 3.79 -17.84
CA GLU A 174 -4.45 5.01 -18.64
C GLU A 174 -3.59 6.13 -18.03
N LYS A 175 -2.77 6.76 -18.89
CA LYS A 175 -1.81 7.80 -18.49
C LYS A 175 -1.05 7.45 -17.20
N PRO A 176 -0.31 6.33 -17.16
CA PRO A 176 0.24 5.84 -15.92
C PRO A 176 1.40 6.68 -15.42
N TYR A 177 1.55 6.72 -14.10
CA TYR A 177 2.80 7.00 -13.42
C TYR A 177 3.73 5.79 -13.55
N PHE A 178 5.04 6.02 -13.44
CA PHE A 178 5.99 4.93 -13.29
C PHE A 178 7.25 5.29 -12.52
N THR A 179 7.87 4.27 -11.93
CA THR A 179 9.16 4.35 -11.27
C THR A 179 10.06 3.16 -11.63
N TYR A 180 11.28 3.13 -11.10
CA TYR A 180 12.26 2.07 -11.30
C TYR A 180 12.63 1.45 -9.96
N ILE A 181 12.44 0.14 -9.80
CA ILE A 181 12.82 -0.60 -8.59
C ILE A 181 13.70 -1.78 -9.04
N GLY A 182 14.98 -1.77 -8.66
CA GLY A 182 15.95 -2.75 -9.18
C GLY A 182 15.97 -2.78 -10.71
N ASP A 183 15.75 -3.96 -11.28
CA ASP A 183 15.67 -4.19 -12.74
C ASP A 183 14.23 -4.08 -13.27
N TYR A 184 13.30 -3.50 -12.52
CA TYR A 184 11.89 -3.45 -12.89
C TYR A 184 11.45 -2.02 -13.19
N VAL A 185 10.56 -1.89 -14.17
CA VAL A 185 9.78 -0.67 -14.38
C VAL A 185 8.38 -0.92 -13.84
N VAL A 186 7.97 -0.14 -12.84
CA VAL A 186 6.69 -0.28 -12.15
C VAL A 186 5.78 0.83 -12.62
N PHE A 187 4.67 0.48 -13.28
CA PHE A 187 3.64 1.40 -13.76
C PHE A 187 2.39 1.33 -12.87
N SER A 188 1.73 2.45 -12.65
CA SER A 188 0.39 2.48 -12.07
C SER A 188 -0.42 3.67 -12.57
N ASN A 189 -1.74 3.57 -12.59
CA ASN A 189 -2.64 4.71 -12.78
C ASN A 189 -2.91 5.51 -11.48
N SER A 190 -2.23 5.15 -10.39
CA SER A 190 -2.19 5.92 -9.13
C SER A 190 -0.74 6.12 -8.68
N ASP A 191 -0.36 7.37 -8.41
CA ASP A 191 0.93 7.71 -7.80
C ASP A 191 0.99 7.21 -6.36
N SER A 192 -0.12 7.22 -5.62
CA SER A 192 -0.19 6.63 -4.28
C SER A 192 0.18 5.15 -4.28
N GLN A 193 -0.28 4.37 -5.27
CA GLN A 193 0.03 2.95 -5.36
C GLN A 193 1.50 2.69 -5.72
N LEU A 194 2.15 3.62 -6.43
CA LEU A 194 3.60 3.52 -6.61
C LEU A 194 4.34 3.80 -5.32
N ILE A 195 3.88 4.78 -4.54
CA ILE A 195 4.41 5.07 -3.21
C ILE A 195 4.28 3.84 -2.30
N ASP A 196 3.10 3.21 -2.27
CA ASP A 196 2.87 1.97 -1.50
C ASP A 196 3.85 0.86 -1.91
N VAL A 197 4.08 0.67 -3.21
CA VAL A 197 5.05 -0.32 -3.72
C VAL A 197 6.49 0.04 -3.34
N ILE A 198 6.86 1.33 -3.37
CA ILE A 198 8.19 1.80 -2.96
C ILE A 198 8.37 1.55 -1.46
N ASP A 199 7.40 1.92 -0.63
CA ASP A 199 7.45 1.76 0.82
C ASP A 199 7.54 0.28 1.22
N ASP A 200 6.73 -0.59 0.63
CA ASP A 200 6.80 -2.02 0.93
C ASP A 200 8.11 -2.64 0.43
N PHE A 201 8.68 -2.16 -0.68
CA PHE A 201 10.00 -2.59 -1.14
C PHE A 201 11.12 -2.12 -0.19
N THR A 202 11.14 -0.85 0.21
CA THR A 202 12.20 -0.28 1.07
C THR A 202 12.15 -0.83 2.49
N ASN A 203 10.96 -1.19 2.99
CA ASN A 203 10.76 -1.82 4.29
C ASN A 203 10.88 -3.36 4.28
N GLU A 204 11.33 -3.95 3.17
CA GLU A 204 11.44 -5.41 2.99
C GLU A 204 10.11 -6.19 3.18
N LYS A 205 8.97 -5.56 2.89
CA LYS A 205 7.63 -6.15 2.93
C LYS A 205 7.18 -6.63 1.54
N THR A 206 7.99 -7.46 0.89
CA THR A 206 7.68 -8.02 -0.44
C THR A 206 7.27 -9.49 -0.36
N LEU A 207 6.63 -10.01 -1.41
CA LEU A 207 6.28 -11.44 -1.49
C LEU A 207 7.51 -12.35 -1.32
N SER A 208 8.68 -11.95 -1.82
CA SER A 208 9.92 -12.70 -1.63
C SER A 208 10.41 -12.81 -0.18
N LYS A 209 10.00 -11.87 0.68
CA LYS A 209 10.32 -11.83 2.11
C LYS A 209 9.24 -12.53 2.96
N ASN A 210 8.09 -12.83 2.36
CA ASN A 210 7.00 -13.53 3.03
C ASN A 210 7.21 -15.06 2.98
N GLU A 211 7.58 -15.65 4.12
CA GLU A 211 7.87 -17.09 4.21
C GLU A 211 6.70 -17.98 3.76
N ALA A 212 5.47 -17.59 4.10
CA ALA A 212 4.29 -18.37 3.79
C ALA A 212 3.99 -18.36 2.28
N PHE A 213 4.20 -17.22 1.61
CA PHE A 213 4.15 -17.13 0.16
C PHE A 213 5.27 -17.95 -0.49
N MET A 214 6.51 -17.83 -0.03
CA MET A 214 7.65 -18.55 -0.62
C MET A 214 7.49 -20.07 -0.47
N ASN A 215 6.96 -20.52 0.68
CA ASN A 215 6.61 -21.92 0.88
C ASN A 215 5.50 -22.40 -0.04
N PHE A 216 4.54 -21.55 -0.40
CA PHE A 216 3.48 -21.90 -1.35
C PHE A 216 4.00 -21.87 -2.80
N LYS A 217 4.82 -20.88 -3.17
CA LYS A 217 5.41 -20.73 -4.50
C LYS A 217 6.34 -21.90 -4.86
N LYS A 218 7.02 -22.52 -3.88
CA LYS A 218 8.01 -23.59 -4.16
C LYS A 218 7.44 -24.79 -4.92
N ASP A 219 6.13 -25.00 -4.86
CA ASP A 219 5.44 -26.11 -5.52
C ASP A 219 5.03 -25.77 -6.97
N PHE A 220 5.38 -24.58 -7.46
CA PHE A 220 5.17 -24.11 -8.84
C PHE A 220 6.47 -24.12 -9.63
N ASP A 221 6.36 -24.31 -10.95
CA ASP A 221 7.51 -24.22 -11.85
C ASP A 221 8.05 -22.77 -11.90
N ASP A 222 9.38 -22.62 -11.90
CA ASP A 222 10.03 -21.30 -11.99
C ASP A 222 9.91 -20.67 -13.39
N GLU A 223 9.75 -21.51 -14.43
CA GLU A 223 9.48 -21.09 -15.81
C GLU A 223 8.05 -21.46 -16.21
N ALA A 224 7.23 -20.45 -16.50
CA ALA A 224 5.85 -20.63 -16.93
C ALA A 224 5.42 -19.57 -17.95
N ASN A 225 4.23 -19.70 -18.52
CA ASN A 225 3.66 -18.67 -19.39
C ASN A 225 2.70 -17.75 -18.63
N VAL A 226 1.85 -18.32 -17.77
CA VAL A 226 0.95 -17.57 -16.90
C VAL A 226 0.98 -18.20 -15.53
N THR A 227 1.19 -17.41 -14.50
CA THR A 227 0.93 -17.83 -13.12
C THR A 227 0.01 -16.80 -12.47
N ALA A 228 -0.88 -17.24 -11.58
CA ALA A 228 -1.76 -16.37 -10.80
C ALA A 228 -1.70 -16.82 -9.35
N PHE A 229 -1.27 -15.93 -8.46
CA PHE A 229 -1.32 -16.09 -7.02
C PHE A 229 -2.39 -15.15 -6.47
N ILE A 230 -3.41 -15.73 -5.83
CA ILE A 230 -4.55 -15.02 -5.27
C ILE A 230 -4.51 -15.21 -3.76
N GLN A 231 -4.50 -14.10 -3.02
CA GLN A 231 -4.66 -14.10 -1.57
C GLN A 231 -6.13 -13.79 -1.26
N THR A 232 -6.91 -14.85 -1.01
CA THR A 232 -8.37 -14.74 -0.95
C THR A 232 -8.87 -13.78 0.13
N PRO A 233 -8.29 -13.73 1.35
CA PRO A 233 -8.62 -12.71 2.35
C PRO A 233 -8.48 -11.27 1.84
N LYS A 234 -7.39 -10.97 1.14
CA LYS A 234 -7.10 -9.63 0.63
C LYS A 234 -8.00 -9.27 -0.56
N ILE A 235 -8.22 -10.21 -1.48
CA ILE A 235 -9.06 -9.97 -2.67
C ILE A 235 -10.57 -9.97 -2.34
N TYR A 236 -11.00 -10.57 -1.23
CA TYR A 236 -12.42 -10.60 -0.83
C TYR A 236 -13.00 -9.20 -0.71
N LYS A 237 -12.26 -8.25 -0.13
CA LYS A 237 -12.69 -6.84 -0.05
C LYS A 237 -12.96 -6.27 -1.45
N HIS A 238 -12.05 -6.46 -2.39
CA HIS A 238 -12.24 -6.03 -3.79
C HIS A 238 -13.51 -6.64 -4.39
N MET A 239 -13.67 -7.96 -4.28
CA MET A 239 -14.85 -8.65 -4.83
C MET A 239 -16.16 -8.19 -4.17
N TYR A 240 -16.12 -7.93 -2.86
CA TYR A 240 -17.29 -7.51 -2.09
C TYR A 240 -17.67 -6.06 -2.35
N PHE A 241 -16.73 -5.11 -2.43
CA PHE A 241 -17.10 -3.70 -2.60
C PHE A 241 -17.48 -3.37 -4.05
N TYR A 242 -16.79 -3.96 -5.02
CA TYR A 242 -16.96 -3.64 -6.45
C TYR A 242 -17.82 -4.67 -7.22
N GLY A 243 -18.28 -5.73 -6.54
CA GLY A 243 -19.23 -6.67 -7.12
C GLY A 243 -20.62 -6.08 -7.32
N ASN A 244 -21.39 -6.65 -8.26
CA ASN A 244 -22.83 -6.38 -8.34
C ASN A 244 -23.57 -7.02 -7.15
N ASP A 245 -24.84 -6.65 -6.93
CA ASP A 245 -25.61 -7.08 -5.74
C ASP A 245 -25.73 -8.62 -5.61
N SER A 246 -25.83 -9.33 -6.74
CA SER A 246 -25.85 -10.79 -6.78
C SER A 246 -24.53 -11.39 -6.30
N LEU A 247 -23.40 -10.85 -6.76
CA LEU A 247 -22.07 -11.25 -6.33
C LEU A 247 -21.86 -10.93 -4.84
N LYS A 248 -22.21 -9.72 -4.39
CA LYS A 248 -22.12 -9.32 -2.97
C LYS A 248 -22.88 -10.28 -2.06
N THR A 249 -24.10 -10.63 -2.43
CA THR A 249 -24.95 -11.58 -1.69
C THR A 249 -24.30 -12.97 -1.65
N SER A 250 -23.81 -13.44 -2.79
CA SER A 250 -23.14 -14.75 -2.89
C SER A 250 -21.85 -14.82 -2.08
N LEU A 251 -21.02 -13.77 -2.13
CA LEU A 251 -19.81 -13.64 -1.32
C LEU A 251 -20.12 -13.64 0.17
N LYS A 252 -21.14 -12.87 0.60
CA LYS A 252 -21.55 -12.81 2.00
C LYS A 252 -22.03 -14.17 2.51
N ASN A 253 -22.86 -14.86 1.74
CA ASN A 253 -23.41 -16.17 2.11
C ASN A 253 -22.34 -17.27 2.19
N ASN A 254 -21.26 -17.13 1.42
CA ASN A 254 -20.18 -18.12 1.35
C ASN A 254 -18.87 -17.61 1.95
N LYS A 255 -18.90 -16.52 2.76
CA LYS A 255 -17.71 -15.81 3.23
C LYS A 255 -16.70 -16.75 3.90
N ALA A 256 -17.18 -17.61 4.81
CA ALA A 256 -16.32 -18.54 5.53
C ALA A 256 -15.63 -19.55 4.60
N LEU A 257 -16.36 -20.12 3.64
CA LEU A 257 -15.83 -21.06 2.66
C LEU A 257 -14.84 -20.40 1.71
N ILE A 258 -15.12 -19.19 1.25
CA ILE A 258 -14.23 -18.45 0.34
C ILE A 258 -12.93 -18.12 1.08
N LEU A 259 -13.03 -17.60 2.29
CA LEU A 259 -11.89 -17.19 3.08
C LEU A 259 -11.08 -18.37 3.63
N SER A 260 -11.66 -19.58 3.71
CA SER A 260 -10.91 -20.77 4.09
C SER A 260 -9.91 -21.23 3.03
N PHE A 261 -9.99 -20.75 1.79
CA PHE A 261 -8.93 -20.95 0.79
C PHE A 261 -7.97 -19.77 0.80
N VAL A 262 -7.04 -19.73 1.74
CA VAL A 262 -6.16 -18.58 2.02
C VAL A 262 -5.39 -18.13 0.79
N ARG A 263 -4.83 -19.10 0.06
CA ARG A 263 -4.05 -18.87 -1.15
C ARG A 263 -4.53 -19.82 -2.23
N ILE A 264 -4.72 -19.27 -3.42
CA ILE A 264 -5.01 -20.03 -4.63
C ILE A 264 -3.93 -19.69 -5.64
N GLY A 265 -3.24 -20.70 -6.13
CA GLY A 265 -2.20 -20.58 -7.14
C GLY A 265 -2.58 -21.37 -8.36
N PHE A 266 -2.50 -20.75 -9.53
CA PHE A 266 -2.84 -21.33 -10.82
C PHE A 266 -1.72 -21.07 -11.81
N GLN A 267 -1.28 -22.08 -12.56
CA GLN A 267 -0.18 -21.96 -13.49
C GLN A 267 -0.47 -22.66 -14.81
N LEU A 268 -0.07 -22.01 -15.90
CA LEU A 268 -0.11 -22.51 -17.27
C LEU A 268 1.30 -22.52 -17.85
N VAL A 269 1.72 -23.70 -18.31
CA VAL A 269 3.01 -23.90 -18.99
C VAL A 269 2.72 -24.49 -20.36
N SER A 270 3.17 -23.84 -21.42
CA SER A 270 3.01 -24.33 -22.79
C SER A 270 3.78 -25.63 -22.98
N ASP A 271 3.13 -26.62 -23.60
CA ASP A 271 3.72 -27.87 -24.04
C ASP A 271 3.15 -28.23 -25.41
N GLY A 272 3.89 -27.86 -26.46
CA GLY A 272 3.40 -27.95 -27.84
C GLY A 272 2.17 -27.06 -28.05
N ASN A 273 1.03 -27.67 -28.38
CA ASN A 273 -0.22 -26.95 -28.68
C ASN A 273 -1.24 -27.01 -27.53
N ILE A 274 -0.81 -27.37 -26.32
CA ILE A 274 -1.66 -27.37 -25.12
C ILE A 274 -0.95 -26.67 -23.96
N PHE A 275 -1.71 -26.23 -22.96
CA PHE A 275 -1.16 -25.84 -21.67
C PHE A 275 -1.22 -27.03 -20.71
N LYS A 276 -0.11 -27.29 -20.02
CA LYS A 276 -0.15 -27.98 -18.74
C LYS A 276 -0.66 -27.01 -17.69
N THR A 277 -1.64 -27.45 -16.90
CA THR A 277 -2.30 -26.64 -15.88
C THR A 277 -1.99 -27.21 -14.49
N LEU A 278 -1.52 -26.35 -13.60
CA LEU A 278 -1.36 -26.64 -12.18
C LEU A 278 -2.30 -25.73 -11.38
N LEU A 279 -3.00 -26.31 -10.41
CA LEU A 279 -3.83 -25.59 -9.45
C LEU A 279 -3.48 -26.11 -8.05
N ILE A 280 -2.98 -25.23 -7.20
CA ILE A 280 -2.68 -25.51 -5.80
C ILE A 280 -3.49 -24.53 -4.95
N THR A 281 -4.00 -25.01 -3.83
CA THR A 281 -4.77 -24.21 -2.89
C THR A 281 -4.33 -24.51 -1.47
N ASP A 282 -4.07 -23.48 -0.69
CA ASP A 282 -3.94 -23.61 0.76
C ASP A 282 -5.32 -23.46 1.39
N HIS A 283 -5.75 -24.47 2.11
CA HIS A 283 -7.02 -24.48 2.82
C HIS A 283 -6.78 -24.44 4.33
N ASP A 284 -7.27 -23.39 4.98
CA ASP A 284 -7.24 -23.19 6.43
C ASP A 284 -8.60 -22.70 6.92
N THR A 285 -9.26 -23.50 7.76
CA THR A 285 -10.56 -23.13 8.33
C THR A 285 -10.48 -21.97 9.34
N ASN A 286 -9.29 -21.67 9.86
CA ASN A 286 -9.05 -20.57 10.81
C ASN A 286 -8.69 -19.25 10.13
N ALA A 287 -8.47 -19.23 8.82
CA ALA A 287 -8.05 -18.07 8.03
C ALA A 287 -8.87 -16.79 8.28
N LEU A 288 -10.18 -16.92 8.49
CA LEU A 288 -11.06 -15.81 8.80
C LEU A 288 -10.74 -15.17 10.16
N MET A 289 -10.44 -16.04 11.12
CA MET A 289 -10.00 -15.65 12.45
C MET A 289 -8.61 -15.02 12.33
N ASP A 290 -7.70 -15.62 11.59
CA ASP A 290 -6.33 -15.12 11.42
C ASP A 290 -6.27 -13.77 10.69
N GLU A 291 -7.04 -13.55 9.62
CA GLU A 291 -7.15 -12.23 8.97
C GLU A 291 -7.76 -11.18 9.90
N THR A 292 -8.73 -11.60 10.73
CA THR A 292 -9.34 -10.71 11.73
C THR A 292 -8.32 -10.37 12.82
N LEU A 293 -7.53 -11.35 13.26
CA LEU A 293 -6.45 -11.18 14.23
C LEU A 293 -5.35 -10.29 13.68
N GLU A 294 -4.88 -10.54 12.46
CA GLU A 294 -3.85 -9.74 11.79
C GLU A 294 -4.28 -8.27 11.67
N LYS A 295 -5.54 -8.01 11.27
CA LYS A 295 -6.06 -6.63 11.25
C LYS A 295 -6.13 -6.00 12.63
N ILE A 296 -6.56 -6.77 13.63
CA ILE A 296 -6.60 -6.29 15.00
C ILE A 296 -5.18 -5.95 15.46
N GLU A 297 -4.23 -6.87 15.24
CA GLU A 297 -2.82 -6.75 15.59
C GLU A 297 -2.18 -5.55 14.91
N ASN A 298 -2.29 -5.42 13.58
CA ASN A 298 -1.77 -4.27 12.83
C ASN A 298 -2.38 -2.95 13.32
N SER A 299 -3.70 -2.91 13.53
CA SER A 299 -4.36 -1.69 14.03
C SER A 299 -4.02 -1.34 15.50
N ALA A 300 -3.49 -2.30 16.25
CA ALA A 300 -2.99 -2.08 17.61
C ALA A 300 -1.49 -1.78 17.63
N GLU A 301 -0.77 -2.06 16.55
CA GLU A 301 0.66 -1.78 16.37
C GLU A 301 0.92 -0.40 15.71
N GLU A 302 -0.08 0.18 15.04
CA GLU A 302 -0.14 1.61 14.68
C GLU A 302 -0.28 2.49 15.94
N LEU A 303 0.79 2.54 16.72
CA LEU A 303 0.86 3.25 17.97
C LEU A 303 1.35 4.68 17.75
N TYR A 304 0.41 5.65 17.79
CA TYR A 304 0.68 7.08 17.63
C TYR A 304 1.43 7.73 18.80
N TYR A 305 1.77 7.00 19.88
CA TYR A 305 2.55 7.61 20.97
C TYR A 305 3.92 8.09 20.50
N LYS A 306 4.49 7.45 19.46
CA LYS A 306 5.78 7.83 18.87
C LYS A 306 5.77 9.21 18.21
N ASP A 307 4.59 9.68 17.78
CA ASP A 307 4.44 11.03 17.21
C ASP A 307 4.74 12.12 18.25
N TYR A 308 4.75 11.77 19.54
CA TYR A 308 5.04 12.67 20.64
C TYR A 308 6.48 12.54 21.17
N ASP A 309 7.24 11.53 20.73
CA ASP A 309 8.63 11.30 21.15
C ASP A 309 9.56 12.42 20.66
N SER A 310 9.25 13.04 19.52
CA SER A 310 10.05 14.15 18.98
C SER A 310 9.92 15.44 19.79
N LEU A 311 8.86 15.55 20.61
CA LEU A 311 8.49 16.77 21.33
C LEU A 311 8.29 17.98 20.40
N ASP A 312 7.98 17.77 19.11
CA ASP A 312 7.77 18.85 18.13
C ASP A 312 6.58 19.77 18.50
N PHE A 313 5.73 19.34 19.43
CA PHE A 313 4.65 20.15 20.00
C PHE A 313 5.13 21.18 21.03
N LYS A 314 6.41 21.16 21.41
CA LYS A 314 6.97 22.13 22.35
C LYS A 314 6.94 23.53 21.75
N VAL A 315 6.69 24.52 22.60
CA VAL A 315 6.71 25.91 22.14
C VAL A 315 8.15 26.33 21.86
N ASP A 316 8.38 26.91 20.68
CA ASP A 316 9.64 27.57 20.34
C ASP A 316 9.55 29.06 20.72
N LEU A 317 10.40 29.49 21.66
CA LEU A 317 10.51 30.88 22.11
C LEU A 317 11.70 31.61 21.46
N THR A 318 12.34 31.02 20.46
CA THR A 318 13.50 31.61 19.78
C THR A 318 13.13 32.97 19.18
N GLY A 319 13.86 34.02 19.59
CA GLY A 319 13.64 35.37 19.09
C GLY A 319 12.48 36.13 19.73
N VAL A 320 11.80 35.55 20.74
CA VAL A 320 10.78 36.24 21.53
C VAL A 320 11.48 37.08 22.60
N PRO A 321 11.30 38.42 22.65
CA PRO A 321 11.82 39.24 23.73
C PRO A 321 11.08 38.88 25.02
N THR A 322 11.71 38.12 25.89
CA THR A 322 11.11 37.69 27.16
C THR A 322 11.54 38.65 28.27
N SER A 323 10.57 39.32 28.88
CA SER A 323 10.73 39.88 30.23
C SER A 323 10.39 38.80 31.24
N ASP A 324 11.18 38.69 32.31
CA ASP A 324 10.95 37.69 33.35
C ASP A 324 9.50 37.74 33.87
N ASN A 325 8.90 36.55 33.99
CA ASN A 325 7.59 36.35 34.62
C ASN A 325 6.41 37.03 33.91
N SER A 326 6.38 36.96 32.57
CA SER A 326 5.36 37.62 31.75
C SER A 326 4.54 36.63 30.92
N PRO A 327 3.24 36.91 30.66
CA PRO A 327 2.47 36.17 29.68
C PRO A 327 2.99 36.47 28.27
N VAL A 328 3.02 35.44 27.43
CA VAL A 328 3.48 35.47 26.03
C VAL A 328 2.39 34.92 25.14
N THR A 329 2.16 35.59 24.01
CA THR A 329 1.27 35.12 22.93
C THR A 329 2.06 35.11 21.63
N LEU A 330 2.09 33.97 20.96
CA LEU A 330 2.69 33.76 19.65
C LEU A 330 1.60 33.65 18.60
N TYR A 331 1.91 34.05 17.36
CA TYR A 331 0.93 34.17 16.29
C TYR A 331 1.42 33.50 15.01
N TYR A 332 0.52 32.86 14.26
CA TYR A 332 0.81 32.40 12.90
C TYR A 332 0.93 33.57 11.92
N ASN A 333 0.14 34.61 12.14
CA ASN A 333 0.08 35.88 11.43
C ASN A 333 -0.60 36.92 12.33
N ASP A 334 -0.65 38.19 11.91
CA ASP A 334 -1.16 39.32 12.72
C ASP A 334 -2.58 39.18 13.32
N LYS A 335 -3.33 38.11 12.99
CA LYS A 335 -4.72 37.89 13.44
C LYS A 335 -4.97 36.56 14.14
N GLN A 336 -4.09 35.57 14.02
CA GLN A 336 -4.35 34.20 14.48
C GLN A 336 -3.31 33.76 15.50
N ILE A 337 -3.78 33.45 16.72
CA ILE A 337 -2.95 32.97 17.82
C ILE A 337 -2.48 31.55 17.49
N MET A 338 -1.19 31.31 17.70
CA MET A 338 -0.55 30.00 17.59
C MET A 338 -0.39 29.36 18.97
N SER A 339 0.12 30.12 19.94
CA SER A 339 0.36 29.63 21.30
C SER A 339 0.22 30.75 22.31
N GLU A 340 -0.23 30.43 23.53
CA GLU A 340 -0.22 31.36 24.65
C GLU A 340 0.18 30.65 25.95
N GLY A 341 0.90 31.35 26.82
CA GLY A 341 1.33 30.83 28.12
C GLY A 341 2.23 31.80 28.87
N ASN A 342 2.83 31.34 29.98
CA ASN A 342 3.74 32.15 30.78
C ASN A 342 5.19 31.72 30.60
N VAL A 343 6.10 32.67 30.83
CA VAL A 343 7.55 32.47 30.79
C VAL A 343 8.17 32.91 32.11
N ILE A 344 9.06 32.08 32.67
CA ILE A 344 9.91 32.39 33.84
C ILE A 344 11.37 32.18 33.41
N ASP A 345 12.24 33.17 33.68
CA ASP A 345 13.67 33.15 33.32
C ASP A 345 13.94 32.75 31.85
N GLY A 346 13.13 33.29 30.94
CA GLY A 346 13.22 33.00 29.51
C GLY A 346 12.73 31.60 29.08
N LYS A 347 12.18 30.79 29.99
CA LYS A 347 11.69 29.43 29.72
C LYS A 347 10.17 29.32 29.88
N PRO A 348 9.49 28.45 29.11
CA PRO A 348 8.06 28.22 29.29
C PRO A 348 7.77 27.65 30.67
N HIS A 349 6.72 28.14 31.32
CA HIS A 349 6.30 27.71 32.65
C HIS A 349 4.78 27.67 32.78
N GLY A 350 4.29 26.69 33.54
CA GLY A 350 2.86 26.50 33.78
C GLY A 350 2.13 25.98 32.55
N ILE A 351 0.86 26.34 32.42
CA ILE A 351 0.02 25.85 31.33
C ILE A 351 0.23 26.69 30.08
N TRP A 352 0.55 26.02 28.98
CA TRP A 352 0.59 26.56 27.64
C TRP A 352 -0.54 25.97 26.81
N LYS A 353 -1.21 26.82 26.04
CA LYS A 353 -2.22 26.42 25.08
C LYS A 353 -1.70 26.67 23.68
N ASN A 354 -1.80 25.66 22.82
CA ASN A 354 -1.50 25.77 21.39
C ASN A 354 -2.80 25.67 20.60
N TYR A 355 -2.86 26.31 19.44
CA TYR A 355 -4.05 26.41 18.61
C TYR A 355 -3.76 25.97 17.19
N TYR A 356 -4.75 25.40 16.52
CA TYR A 356 -4.74 25.18 15.08
C TYR A 356 -4.90 26.52 14.33
N LEU A 357 -4.59 26.54 13.03
CA LEU A 357 -4.83 27.70 12.16
C LEU A 357 -6.34 28.05 12.09
N SER A 358 -7.22 27.08 12.32
CA SER A 358 -8.67 27.28 12.45
C SER A 358 -9.05 28.14 13.66
N GLY A 359 -8.18 28.22 14.66
CA GLY A 359 -8.44 28.82 15.97
C GLY A 359 -8.93 27.83 17.04
N ASN A 360 -9.17 26.57 16.67
CA ASN A 360 -9.50 25.52 17.63
C ASN A 360 -8.29 25.17 18.51
N LEU A 361 -8.52 24.70 19.73
CA LEU A 361 -7.45 24.26 20.61
C LEU A 361 -6.74 23.05 19.98
N HIS A 362 -5.42 23.11 19.91
CA HIS A 362 -4.57 22.01 19.47
C HIS A 362 -4.10 21.18 20.65
N SER A 363 -3.57 21.84 21.68
CA SER A 363 -3.06 21.15 22.86
C SER A 363 -2.98 22.04 24.10
N ILE A 364 -3.03 21.41 25.26
CA ILE A 364 -2.71 21.98 26.56
C ILE A 364 -1.47 21.25 27.08
N ILE A 365 -0.36 21.97 27.24
CA ILE A 365 0.92 21.42 27.67
C ILE A 365 1.32 22.08 28.98
N LYS A 366 1.74 21.27 29.96
CA LYS A 366 2.24 21.78 31.24
C LYS A 366 3.77 21.79 31.22
N TYR A 367 4.34 22.93 31.60
CA TYR A 367 5.78 23.13 31.71
C TYR A 367 6.22 23.41 33.15
N GLU A 368 7.37 22.83 33.53
CA GLU A 368 8.09 23.14 34.77
C GLU A 368 9.58 23.31 34.41
N GLU A 369 10.20 24.42 34.81
CA GLU A 369 11.60 24.75 34.51
C GLU A 369 12.02 24.68 33.02
N GLY A 370 11.06 24.85 32.10
CA GLY A 370 11.25 24.75 30.65
C GLY A 370 11.08 23.35 30.06
N PHE A 371 10.84 22.33 30.90
CA PHE A 371 10.56 20.97 30.48
C PHE A 371 9.06 20.69 30.51
N VAL A 372 8.58 19.83 29.63
CA VAL A 372 7.21 19.32 29.67
C VAL A 372 7.09 18.42 30.91
N SER A 373 6.20 18.76 31.83
CA SER A 373 6.05 18.08 33.10
C SER A 373 4.60 18.08 33.56
N GLY A 374 4.06 16.89 33.79
CA GLY A 374 2.67 16.64 34.16
C GLY A 374 1.77 16.32 32.97
N HIS A 375 0.48 16.58 33.15
CA HIS A 375 -0.57 16.14 32.24
C HIS A 375 -0.66 17.03 30.99
N CYS A 376 -0.61 16.41 29.82
CA CYS A 376 -0.76 17.03 28.51
C CYS A 376 -2.00 16.49 27.81
N ILE A 377 -2.70 17.37 27.08
CA ILE A 377 -3.94 17.06 26.36
C ILE A 377 -3.81 17.57 24.93
N PHE A 378 -4.22 16.77 23.95
CA PHE A 378 -4.25 17.10 22.53
C PHE A 378 -5.66 16.92 22.01
N TYR A 379 -6.04 17.76 21.05
CA TYR A 379 -7.41 17.86 20.54
C TYR A 379 -7.45 17.66 19.04
N TYR A 380 -8.59 17.20 18.53
CA TYR A 380 -8.89 17.21 17.10
C TYR A 380 -9.21 18.64 16.63
N ASP A 381 -8.85 18.96 15.39
CA ASP A 381 -9.27 20.20 14.74
C ASP A 381 -10.72 20.10 14.25
N ASN A 382 -11.67 20.00 15.19
CA ASN A 382 -13.09 19.92 14.92
C ASN A 382 -13.88 20.91 15.80
N PRO A 383 -15.12 21.27 15.41
CA PRO A 383 -15.91 22.27 16.14
C PRO A 383 -16.21 21.88 17.59
N ASP A 384 -16.35 20.57 17.85
CA ASP A 384 -16.66 20.03 19.17
C ASP A 384 -15.42 19.94 20.09
N GLN A 385 -14.21 20.16 19.54
CA GLN A 385 -12.93 20.07 20.22
C GLN A 385 -12.79 18.79 21.04
N ASN A 386 -13.08 17.66 20.39
CA ASN A 386 -12.95 16.35 21.02
C ASN A 386 -11.47 16.07 21.30
N ILE A 387 -11.19 15.47 22.46
CA ILE A 387 -9.85 15.09 22.87
C ILE A 387 -9.34 14.01 21.90
N LYS A 388 -8.13 14.20 21.38
CA LYS A 388 -7.42 13.24 20.54
C LYS A 388 -6.54 12.33 21.40
N ALA A 389 -5.76 12.92 22.31
CA ALA A 389 -4.87 12.18 23.18
C ALA A 389 -4.62 12.87 24.52
N GLU A 390 -4.28 12.09 25.52
CA GLU A 390 -3.97 12.49 26.88
C GLU A 390 -2.76 11.69 27.38
N MET A 391 -1.79 12.36 27.97
CA MET A 391 -0.58 11.69 28.46
C MET A 391 0.09 12.46 29.60
N ASN A 392 1.12 11.86 30.19
CA ASN A 392 1.91 12.44 31.26
C ASN A 392 3.40 12.46 30.91
N PHE A 393 4.07 13.52 31.34
CA PHE A 393 5.50 13.71 31.19
C PHE A 393 6.16 13.99 32.54
N VAL A 394 7.42 13.61 32.67
CA VAL A 394 8.32 13.99 33.76
C VAL A 394 9.60 14.48 33.11
N GLU A 395 9.86 15.79 33.19
CA GLU A 395 11.05 16.42 32.59
C GLU A 395 11.30 16.00 31.13
N ASP A 396 10.32 16.25 30.24
CA ASP A 396 10.29 15.85 28.83
C ASP A 396 10.16 14.34 28.56
N ILE A 397 10.23 13.47 29.58
CA ILE A 397 10.12 12.01 29.43
C ILE A 397 8.67 11.56 29.58
N MET A 398 8.12 10.86 28.58
CA MET A 398 6.77 10.29 28.69
C MET A 398 6.76 9.14 29.71
N GLU A 399 5.95 9.29 30.76
CA GLU A 399 5.79 8.29 31.81
C GLU A 399 4.38 8.33 32.41
N GLY A 400 3.78 7.17 32.60
CA GLY A 400 2.43 7.00 33.15
C GLY A 400 1.40 6.63 32.08
N ASP A 401 0.15 7.03 32.29
CA ASP A 401 -0.94 6.69 31.38
C ASP A 401 -0.84 7.49 30.07
N TYR A 402 -0.93 6.77 28.95
CA TYR A 402 -1.21 7.30 27.61
C TYR A 402 -2.61 6.84 27.19
N LYS A 403 -3.43 7.80 26.78
CA LYS A 403 -4.79 7.55 26.28
C LYS A 403 -4.97 8.24 24.94
N GLU A 404 -5.58 7.53 24.01
CA GLU A 404 -5.96 8.06 22.71
C GLU A 404 -7.46 7.79 22.51
N PHE A 405 -8.12 8.70 21.83
CA PHE A 405 -9.56 8.65 21.60
C PHE A 405 -9.86 8.78 20.11
N TYR A 406 -10.98 8.21 19.69
CA TYR A 406 -11.56 8.49 18.38
C TYR A 406 -12.22 9.87 18.37
N GLU A 407 -12.45 10.45 17.19
CA GLU A 407 -13.17 11.73 17.05
C GLU A 407 -14.57 11.72 17.67
N ASN A 408 -15.18 10.54 17.86
CA ASN A 408 -16.45 10.38 18.56
C ASN A 408 -16.34 10.39 20.10
N GLY A 409 -15.14 10.62 20.64
CA GLY A 409 -14.82 10.70 22.07
C GLY A 409 -14.65 9.35 22.77
N LYS A 410 -14.83 8.22 22.08
CA LYS A 410 -14.60 6.89 22.67
C LYS A 410 -13.12 6.55 22.73
N PRO A 411 -12.69 5.75 23.72
CA PRO A 411 -11.30 5.33 23.80
C PRO A 411 -10.92 4.57 22.53
N LYS A 412 -9.73 4.85 22.02
CA LYS A 412 -9.05 4.14 20.94
C LYS A 412 -7.94 3.28 21.51
N THR A 413 -7.18 3.83 22.46
CA THR A 413 -6.01 3.19 23.07
C THR A 413 -5.85 3.63 24.52
N LEU A 414 -5.49 2.70 25.41
CA LEU A 414 -5.10 2.96 26.80
C LEU A 414 -3.83 2.15 27.10
N ILE A 415 -2.71 2.80 27.40
CA ILE A 415 -1.41 2.14 27.61
C ILE A 415 -0.69 2.77 28.80
N ILE A 416 0.01 1.96 29.59
CA ILE A 416 1.00 2.46 30.55
C ILE A 416 2.35 2.57 29.85
N VAL A 417 2.96 3.75 29.89
CA VAL A 417 4.26 4.05 29.29
C VAL A 417 5.30 4.31 30.39
N LYS A 418 6.53 3.86 30.16
CA LYS A 418 7.69 4.19 31.00
C LYS A 418 8.90 4.42 30.11
N ASN A 419 9.55 5.58 30.25
CA ASN A 419 10.69 5.98 29.42
C ASN A 419 10.38 5.85 27.92
N TYR A 420 9.25 6.40 27.48
CA TYR A 420 8.72 6.31 26.10
C TYR A 420 8.34 4.90 25.61
N LEU A 421 8.54 3.86 26.40
CA LEU A 421 8.21 2.49 26.01
C LEU A 421 6.93 2.01 26.71
N PRO A 422 6.01 1.34 25.99
CA PRO A 422 4.91 0.62 26.62
C PRO A 422 5.43 -0.33 27.71
N ASN A 423 4.93 -0.20 28.93
CA ASN A 423 5.41 -0.96 30.08
C ASN A 423 4.31 -1.12 31.14
N GLY A 424 3.45 -2.10 30.93
CA GLY A 424 2.29 -2.40 31.76
C GLY A 424 1.09 -2.81 30.91
N TYR A 425 -0.10 -2.64 31.47
CA TYR A 425 -1.33 -3.05 30.83
C TYR A 425 -1.65 -2.15 29.63
N ALA A 426 -2.19 -2.76 28.57
CA ALA A 426 -2.59 -2.09 27.36
C ALA A 426 -3.95 -2.60 26.86
N GLU A 427 -4.78 -1.68 26.40
CA GLU A 427 -6.07 -1.93 25.77
C GLU A 427 -6.22 -1.10 24.51
N PHE A 428 -6.82 -1.72 23.51
CA PHE A 428 -7.14 -1.13 22.23
C PHE A 428 -8.60 -1.39 21.95
N TYR A 429 -9.24 -0.44 21.29
CA TYR A 429 -10.68 -0.41 21.13
C TYR A 429 -11.06 -0.26 19.66
N TYR A 430 -12.29 -0.64 19.35
CA TYR A 430 -12.96 -0.25 18.13
C TYR A 430 -13.65 1.11 18.31
N ASP A 431 -14.04 1.76 17.21
CA ASP A 431 -14.78 3.04 17.26
C ASP A 431 -16.17 2.91 17.91
N SER A 432 -16.68 1.67 18.00
CA SER A 432 -17.86 1.32 18.80
C SER A 432 -17.62 1.44 20.31
N GLY A 433 -16.37 1.40 20.76
CA GLY A 433 -15.96 1.33 22.16
C GLY A 433 -15.82 -0.11 22.67
N THR A 434 -16.03 -1.13 21.84
CA THR A 434 -15.73 -2.53 22.18
C THR A 434 -14.23 -2.73 22.26
N ILE A 435 -13.74 -3.49 23.26
CA ILE A 435 -12.32 -3.88 23.34
C ILE A 435 -12.00 -4.71 22.10
N LYS A 436 -10.91 -4.34 21.43
CA LYS A 436 -10.35 -4.99 20.26
C LYS A 436 -9.26 -5.98 20.65
N VAL A 437 -8.32 -5.53 21.49
CA VAL A 437 -7.23 -6.35 22.02
C VAL A 437 -6.76 -5.80 23.36
N ASN A 438 -6.36 -6.69 24.26
CA ASN A 438 -5.71 -6.30 25.51
C ASN A 438 -4.61 -7.26 25.92
N GLY A 439 -3.67 -6.77 26.74
CA GLY A 439 -2.53 -7.54 27.20
C GLY A 439 -1.56 -6.72 28.05
N GLN A 440 -0.33 -7.20 28.17
CA GLN A 440 0.73 -6.56 28.93
C GLN A 440 1.93 -6.31 28.02
N TYR A 441 2.57 -5.16 28.21
CA TYR A 441 3.89 -4.84 27.67
C TYR A 441 4.93 -4.86 28.79
N TYR A 442 6.15 -5.24 28.44
CA TYR A 442 7.34 -5.07 29.27
C TYR A 442 8.47 -4.51 28.40
N ASN A 443 8.98 -3.32 28.74
CA ASN A 443 10.01 -2.61 27.96
C ASN A 443 9.70 -2.53 26.45
N GLY A 444 8.46 -2.18 26.10
CA GLY A 444 8.01 -2.02 24.72
C GLY A 444 7.64 -3.32 24.00
N LEU A 445 7.82 -4.49 24.62
CA LEU A 445 7.55 -5.79 24.02
C LEU A 445 6.33 -6.45 24.65
N LYS A 446 5.48 -7.09 23.83
CA LYS A 446 4.34 -7.88 24.32
C LYS A 446 4.84 -8.97 25.29
N ASP A 447 4.26 -9.05 26.48
CA ASP A 447 4.55 -10.07 27.49
C ASP A 447 3.24 -10.62 28.09
N GLY A 448 3.26 -11.87 28.52
CA GLY A 448 2.10 -12.50 29.15
C GLY A 448 0.97 -12.85 28.17
N LYS A 449 -0.27 -12.85 28.67
CA LYS A 449 -1.44 -13.28 27.89
C LYS A 449 -2.06 -12.09 27.17
N TRP A 450 -2.25 -12.25 25.87
CA TRP A 450 -2.92 -11.29 25.01
C TRP A 450 -4.24 -11.87 24.53
N LYS A 451 -5.30 -11.08 24.56
CA LYS A 451 -6.64 -11.50 24.13
C LYS A 451 -7.17 -10.60 23.04
N PHE A 452 -7.84 -11.22 22.09
CA PHE A 452 -8.35 -10.59 20.89
C PHE A 452 -9.85 -10.81 20.81
N PHE A 453 -10.57 -9.75 20.47
CA PHE A 453 -12.02 -9.74 20.49
C PHE A 453 -12.57 -9.22 19.17
N SER A 454 -13.72 -9.74 18.76
CA SER A 454 -14.48 -9.18 17.65
C SER A 454 -15.17 -7.87 18.04
N GLU A 455 -15.68 -7.14 17.05
CA GLU A 455 -16.52 -5.94 17.23
C GLU A 455 -17.74 -6.19 18.15
N THR A 456 -18.24 -7.43 18.20
CA THR A 456 -19.36 -7.84 19.06
C THR A 456 -18.93 -8.18 20.49
N GLY A 457 -17.63 -8.09 20.81
CA GLY A 457 -17.06 -8.40 22.11
C GLY A 457 -16.80 -9.89 22.36
N GLN A 458 -16.89 -10.74 21.34
CA GLN A 458 -16.59 -12.16 21.48
C GLN A 458 -15.07 -12.36 21.46
N GLU A 459 -14.51 -13.08 22.44
CA GLU A 459 -13.10 -13.50 22.40
C GLU A 459 -12.89 -14.43 21.20
N ILE A 460 -12.10 -13.99 20.23
CA ILE A 460 -11.79 -14.75 19.01
C ILE A 460 -10.43 -15.42 19.10
N ALA A 461 -9.48 -14.89 19.89
CA ALA A 461 -8.24 -15.58 20.15
C ALA A 461 -7.58 -15.16 21.46
N LYS A 462 -6.61 -15.98 21.84
CA LYS A 462 -5.74 -15.72 22.97
C LYS A 462 -4.36 -16.26 22.66
N LYS A 463 -3.37 -15.38 22.77
CA LYS A 463 -1.96 -15.68 22.54
C LYS A 463 -1.17 -15.47 23.82
N LYS A 464 -0.01 -16.11 23.93
CA LYS A 464 0.92 -15.91 25.05
C LYS A 464 2.24 -15.43 24.48
N PHE A 465 2.79 -14.37 25.06
CA PHE A 465 4.06 -13.80 24.65
C PHE A 465 5.07 -13.84 25.80
N LYS A 466 6.34 -13.95 25.45
CA LYS A 466 7.46 -13.71 26.36
C LYS A 466 8.51 -12.91 25.61
N GLU A 467 8.81 -11.71 26.11
CA GLU A 467 9.80 -10.80 25.48
C GLU A 467 9.51 -10.57 23.99
N GLY A 468 8.25 -10.34 23.64
CA GLY A 468 7.80 -10.09 22.27
C GLY A 468 7.62 -11.34 21.40
N ILE A 469 8.06 -12.52 21.86
CA ILE A 469 7.96 -13.77 21.10
C ILE A 469 6.72 -14.55 21.51
N GLU A 470 5.87 -14.89 20.55
CA GLU A 470 4.70 -15.75 20.75
C GLU A 470 5.14 -17.16 21.24
N LYS A 471 4.41 -17.70 22.20
CA LYS A 471 4.62 -19.01 22.81
C LYS A 471 3.35 -19.85 22.65
N GLU A 472 3.55 -21.13 22.34
CA GLU A 472 2.50 -22.16 22.34
C GLU A 472 1.83 -22.34 23.71
#